data_AF-A0A6G3WXX0-F1
#
_entry.id   AF-A0A6G3WXX0-F1
#
_cell.length_a   1.000
_cell.length_b   1.000
_cell.length_c   1.000
_cell.angle_alpha   90.00
_cell.angle_beta   90.00
_cell.angle_gamma   90.00
#
_symmetry.space_group_name_H-M   'P 1'
#
loop_
_entity.id
_entity.type
_entity.pdbx_description
1 polymer ?
#
loop_
_entity_poly.entity_id
_entity_poly.type
_entity_poly.pdbx_seq_one_letter_code
_entity_poly.pdbx_strand_id
1 'polypeptide(L)'
;PDLIIAVYSEVDKAAYEKLSRIAPTVGRTKGEKELFSAPWQDNAVHIAKALGKEKEGAELVKGIQTKLDAAKKAHPEFAGQKAVALSWYKDSISAFTSTDVRGRLVTGTGFDYQTEIDKIADGGFSTELSPE
;
A
#
# COMPACT_ATOMS: atom_id res chain seq x y z
N PRO A 1 -19.49 -8.32 15.17
CA PRO A 1 -18.08 -7.93 15.43
C PRO A 1 -18.08 -6.80 16.45
N ASP A 2 -17.03 -6.67 17.26
CA ASP A 2 -16.83 -5.52 18.15
C ASP A 2 -16.10 -4.36 17.45
N LEU A 3 -15.42 -4.64 16.34
CA LEU A 3 -14.76 -3.65 15.47
C LEU A 3 -14.76 -4.11 14.01
N ILE A 4 -14.89 -3.18 13.07
CA ILE A 4 -14.72 -3.39 11.62
C ILE A 4 -13.53 -2.57 11.14
N ILE A 5 -12.57 -3.21 10.48
CA ILE A 5 -11.40 -2.56 9.87
C ILE A 5 -11.59 -2.52 8.35
N ALA A 6 -11.78 -1.31 7.83
CA ALA A 6 -11.97 -1.00 6.40
C ALA A 6 -10.88 -0.05 5.87
N VAL A 7 -9.69 -0.07 6.49
CA VAL A 7 -8.60 0.89 6.24
C VAL A 7 -7.99 0.77 4.85
N TYR A 8 -7.82 -0.45 4.33
CA TYR A 8 -7.30 -0.73 2.99
C TYR A 8 -8.39 -1.42 2.16
N SER A 9 -9.43 -0.66 1.80
CA SER A 9 -10.61 -1.18 1.11
C SER A 9 -11.25 -0.12 0.21
N GLU A 10 -12.16 -0.56 -0.67
CA GLU A 10 -12.93 0.33 -1.55
C GLU A 10 -14.19 0.89 -0.87
N VAL A 11 -14.24 0.86 0.47
CA VAL A 11 -15.40 1.33 1.23
C VAL A 11 -15.59 2.83 1.01
N ASP A 12 -16.67 3.16 0.30
CA ASP A 12 -17.16 4.53 0.13
C ASP A 12 -17.95 5.00 1.37
N LYS A 13 -18.40 6.26 1.34
CA LYS A 13 -19.17 6.85 2.44
C LYS A 13 -20.47 6.08 2.70
N ALA A 14 -21.19 5.65 1.67
CA ALA A 14 -22.46 4.97 1.85
C ALA A 14 -22.28 3.57 2.48
N ALA A 15 -21.25 2.84 2.07
CA ALA A 15 -20.84 1.57 2.65
C ALA A 15 -20.35 1.75 4.10
N TYR A 16 -19.54 2.78 4.38
CA TYR A 16 -19.08 3.10 5.74
C TYR A 16 -20.25 3.33 6.71
N GLU A 17 -21.27 4.09 6.30
CA GLU A 17 -22.48 4.33 7.12
C GLU A 17 -23.24 3.02 7.41
N LYS A 18 -23.32 2.11 6.44
CA LYS A 18 -23.94 0.79 6.63
C LYS A 18 -23.13 -0.06 7.61
N LEU A 19 -21.81 -0.12 7.45
CA LEU A 19 -20.92 -0.86 8.35
C LEU A 19 -20.95 -0.31 9.77
N SER A 20 -21.01 1.01 9.91
CA SER A 20 -21.06 1.71 11.21
C SER A 20 -22.34 1.43 12.00
N ARG A 21 -23.42 0.95 11.36
CA ARG A 21 -24.63 0.47 12.04
C ARG A 21 -24.46 -0.93 12.64
N ILE A 22 -23.45 -1.69 12.20
CA ILE A 22 -23.17 -3.05 12.68
C ILE A 22 -22.21 -3.00 13.87
N ALA A 23 -21.12 -2.24 13.75
CA ALA A 23 -20.09 -2.08 14.77
C ALA A 23 -19.26 -0.80 14.51
N PRO A 24 -18.49 -0.31 15.51
CA PRO A 24 -17.48 0.71 15.27
C PRO A 24 -16.63 0.37 14.04
N THR A 25 -16.50 1.30 13.10
CA THR A 25 -15.84 1.07 11.82
C THR A 25 -14.67 2.03 11.64
N VAL A 26 -13.52 1.49 11.27
CA VAL A 26 -12.30 2.25 10.99
C VAL A 26 -12.13 2.31 9.48
N GLY A 27 -12.34 3.50 8.91
CA GLY A 27 -12.18 3.75 7.48
C GLY A 27 -10.74 4.06 7.07
N ARG A 28 -10.59 4.50 5.83
CA ARG A 28 -9.31 4.91 5.24
C ARG A 28 -8.69 6.08 6.01
N THR A 29 -7.36 6.20 5.95
CA THR A 29 -6.67 7.32 6.61
C THR A 29 -7.08 8.65 5.99
N LYS A 30 -7.10 9.73 6.77
CA LYS A 30 -7.45 11.07 6.24
C LYS A 30 -6.48 11.59 5.17
N GLY A 31 -5.26 11.06 5.15
CA GLY A 31 -4.23 11.44 4.18
C GLY A 31 -4.33 10.69 2.85
N GLU A 32 -5.18 9.67 2.77
CA GLU A 32 -5.40 8.92 1.54
C GLU A 32 -6.22 9.77 0.55
N LYS A 33 -5.64 10.05 -0.62
CA LYS A 33 -6.30 10.83 -1.68
C LYS A 33 -6.98 9.90 -2.68
N GLU A 34 -6.23 8.92 -3.17
CA GLU A 34 -6.71 7.90 -4.09
C GLU A 34 -6.84 6.56 -3.36
N LEU A 35 -7.71 5.67 -3.86
CA LEU A 35 -7.87 4.35 -3.24
C LEU A 35 -6.52 3.64 -3.13
N PHE A 36 -6.24 3.10 -1.94
CA PHE A 36 -5.02 2.35 -1.63
C PHE A 36 -3.72 3.16 -1.68
N SER A 37 -3.79 4.49 -1.79
CA SER A 37 -2.60 5.33 -1.98
C SER A 37 -1.89 5.69 -0.67
N ALA A 38 -2.49 5.42 0.49
CA ALA A 38 -1.89 5.74 1.78
C ALA A 38 -0.58 4.94 1.97
N PRO A 39 0.47 5.53 2.59
CA PRO A 39 1.63 4.76 3.02
C PRO A 39 1.20 3.57 3.88
N TRP A 40 1.77 2.39 3.63
CA TRP A 40 1.40 1.17 4.37
C TRP A 40 1.70 1.29 5.86
N GLN A 41 2.71 2.09 6.22
CA GLN A 41 3.06 2.44 7.59
C GLN A 41 1.89 3.16 8.28
N ASP A 42 1.29 4.14 7.61
CA ASP A 42 0.18 4.92 8.14
C ASP A 42 -1.05 4.02 8.34
N ASN A 43 -1.33 3.13 7.37
CA ASN A 43 -2.39 2.14 7.51
C ASN A 43 -2.14 1.21 8.71
N ALA A 44 -0.92 0.70 8.86
CA ALA A 44 -0.57 -0.20 9.96
C ALA A 44 -0.71 0.50 11.34
N VAL A 45 -0.19 1.72 11.49
CA VAL A 45 -0.31 2.49 12.73
C VAL A 45 -1.77 2.88 12.99
N HIS A 46 -2.53 3.23 11.95
CA HIS A 46 -3.94 3.57 12.08
C HIS A 46 -4.78 2.39 12.60
N ILE A 47 -4.55 1.19 12.05
CA ILE A 47 -5.17 -0.06 12.54
C ILE A 47 -4.71 -0.34 13.98
N ALA A 48 -3.41 -0.27 14.25
CA ALA A 48 -2.87 -0.54 15.58
C ALA A 48 -3.45 0.40 16.63
N LYS A 49 -3.65 1.67 16.30
CA LYS A 49 -4.31 2.64 17.18
C LYS A 49 -5.76 2.26 17.49
N ALA A 50 -6.52 1.84 16.49
CA ALA A 50 -7.89 1.37 16.71
C ALA A 50 -7.95 0.12 17.62
N LEU A 51 -6.89 -0.68 17.63
CA LEU A 51 -6.75 -1.85 18.49
C LEU A 51 -6.13 -1.53 19.86
N GLY A 52 -5.83 -0.26 20.19
CA GLY A 52 -5.16 0.11 21.44
C GLY A 52 -3.69 -0.31 21.52
N LYS A 53 -3.07 -0.60 20.37
CA LYS A 53 -1.73 -1.18 20.21
C LYS A 53 -0.77 -0.27 19.43
N GLU A 54 -0.98 1.05 19.48
CA GLU A 54 -0.23 2.03 18.67
C GLU A 54 1.30 1.86 18.80
N LYS A 55 1.81 1.67 20.02
CA LYS A 55 3.26 1.42 20.25
C LYS A 55 3.76 0.13 19.60
N GLU A 56 3.00 -0.96 19.72
CA GLU A 56 3.36 -2.25 19.12
C GLU A 56 3.36 -2.16 17.58
N GLY A 57 2.35 -1.50 17.01
CA GLY A 57 2.27 -1.23 15.56
C GLY A 57 3.46 -0.40 15.05
N ALA A 58 3.84 0.65 15.77
CA ALA A 58 4.98 1.48 15.42
C ALA A 58 6.31 0.69 15.43
N GLU A 59 6.52 -0.18 16.42
CA GLU A 59 7.71 -1.04 16.48
C GLU A 59 7.73 -2.07 15.33
N LEU A 60 6.59 -2.66 14.98
CA LEU A 60 6.49 -3.58 13.83
C LEU A 60 6.81 -2.87 12.50
N VAL A 61 6.27 -1.66 12.29
CA VAL A 61 6.58 -0.82 11.13
C VAL A 61 8.08 -0.54 11.04
N LYS A 62 8.69 -0.12 12.15
CA LYS A 62 10.14 0.13 12.25
C LYS A 62 10.95 -1.13 11.95
N GLY A 63 10.50 -2.30 12.40
CA GLY A 63 11.14 -3.58 12.13
C GLY A 63 11.16 -3.92 10.63
N ILE A 64 10.08 -3.64 9.90
CA ILE A 64 10.03 -3.82 8.44
C ILE A 64 10.92 -2.79 7.75
N GLN A 65 10.88 -1.52 8.15
CA GLN A 65 11.75 -0.49 7.58
C GLN A 65 13.23 -0.85 7.73
N THR A 66 13.63 -1.37 8.89
CA THR A 66 15.00 -1.84 9.15
C THR A 66 15.40 -2.96 8.16
N LYS A 67 14.48 -3.88 7.83
CA LYS A 67 14.75 -4.94 6.85
C LYS A 67 14.90 -4.40 5.42
N LEU A 68 14.08 -3.41 5.05
CA LEU A 68 14.17 -2.74 3.75
C LEU A 68 15.51 -1.99 3.63
N ASP A 69 15.89 -1.22 4.65
CA ASP A 69 17.16 -0.48 4.68
C ASP A 69 18.36 -1.44 4.63
N ALA A 70 18.28 -2.59 5.32
CA ALA A 70 19.29 -3.62 5.26
C ALA A 70 19.43 -4.23 3.86
N ALA A 71 18.31 -4.51 3.18
CA ALA A 71 18.31 -5.00 1.80
C ALA A 71 18.94 -3.98 0.85
N LYS A 72 18.56 -2.69 0.97
CA LYS A 72 19.15 -1.60 0.19
C LYS A 72 20.66 -1.47 0.40
N LYS A 73 21.13 -1.63 1.64
CA LYS A 73 22.57 -1.59 1.96
C LYS A 73 23.32 -2.81 1.42
N ALA A 74 22.70 -3.99 1.45
CA ALA A 74 23.29 -5.22 0.93
C ALA A 74 23.38 -5.24 -0.60
N HIS A 75 22.49 -4.50 -1.28
CA HIS A 75 22.36 -4.47 -2.73
C HIS A 75 22.47 -3.05 -3.31
N PRO A 76 23.63 -2.38 -3.20
CA PRO A 76 23.82 -1.05 -3.77
C PRO A 76 23.65 -1.02 -5.30
N GLU A 77 23.78 -2.16 -5.98
CA GLU A 77 23.54 -2.31 -7.42
C GLU A 77 22.10 -2.02 -7.86
N PHE A 78 21.12 -2.06 -6.95
CA PHE A 78 19.73 -1.71 -7.27
C PHE A 78 19.55 -0.20 -7.50
N ALA A 79 20.44 0.63 -6.95
CA ALA A 79 20.39 2.06 -7.16
C ALA A 79 20.53 2.39 -8.66
N GLY A 80 19.62 3.21 -9.20
CA GLY A 80 19.58 3.55 -10.63
C GLY A 80 18.93 2.48 -11.53
N GLN A 81 18.65 1.29 -11.00
CA GLN A 81 17.83 0.31 -11.72
C GLN A 81 16.35 0.59 -11.48
N LYS A 82 15.57 0.50 -12.55
CA LYS A 82 14.11 0.63 -12.47
C LYS A 82 13.45 -0.73 -12.30
N ALA A 83 12.49 -0.81 -11.39
CA ALA A 83 11.66 -1.99 -11.19
C ALA A 83 10.17 -1.63 -11.09
N VAL A 84 9.33 -2.61 -11.39
CA VAL A 84 7.86 -2.53 -11.29
C VAL A 84 7.37 -3.79 -10.61
N ALA A 85 6.52 -3.65 -9.61
CA ALA A 85 5.78 -4.78 -9.07
C ALA A 85 4.60 -5.09 -10.00
N LEU A 86 4.44 -6.35 -10.37
CA LEU A 86 3.34 -6.80 -11.22
C LEU A 86 2.70 -8.08 -10.69
N SER A 87 1.46 -8.33 -11.08
CA SER A 87 0.80 -9.61 -10.97
C SER A 87 0.48 -10.15 -12.35
N TRP A 88 0.74 -11.45 -12.56
CA TRP A 88 0.31 -12.18 -13.73
C TRP A 88 -0.91 -13.04 -13.37
N TYR A 89 -2.03 -12.86 -14.07
CA TYR A 89 -3.22 -13.67 -13.86
C TYR A 89 -4.05 -13.75 -15.15
N LYS A 90 -4.48 -14.97 -15.54
CA LYS A 90 -5.29 -15.23 -16.75
C LYS A 90 -4.78 -14.49 -18.00
N ASP A 91 -3.50 -14.66 -18.29
CA ASP A 91 -2.81 -14.07 -19.45
C ASP A 91 -2.85 -12.53 -19.50
N SER A 92 -3.03 -11.90 -18.35
CA SER A 92 -3.01 -10.46 -18.17
C SER A 92 -1.96 -10.05 -17.15
N ILE A 93 -1.24 -8.97 -17.45
CA ILE A 93 -0.29 -8.32 -16.55
C ILE A 93 -0.97 -7.11 -15.94
N SER A 94 -1.07 -7.08 -14.61
CA SER A 94 -1.41 -5.87 -13.88
C SER A 94 -0.15 -5.32 -13.19
N ALA A 95 0.27 -4.12 -13.60
CA ALA A 95 1.38 -3.40 -13.02
C ALA A 95 0.86 -2.46 -11.91
N PHE A 96 1.48 -2.53 -10.73
CA PHE A 96 1.14 -1.67 -9.61
C PHE A 96 1.84 -0.31 -9.73
N THR A 97 1.20 0.75 -9.25
CA THR A 97 1.81 2.08 -9.24
C THR A 97 2.86 2.22 -8.15
N SER A 98 3.70 3.25 -8.24
CA SER A 98 4.72 3.56 -7.23
C SER A 98 4.11 3.90 -5.87
N THR A 99 2.84 4.31 -5.85
CA THR A 99 2.12 4.71 -4.65
C THR A 99 1.38 3.54 -3.98
N ASP A 100 1.16 2.43 -4.69
CA ASP A 100 0.66 1.17 -4.12
C ASP A 100 1.70 0.54 -3.18
N VAL A 101 1.23 -0.23 -2.19
CA VAL A 101 2.09 -0.89 -1.21
C VAL A 101 3.20 -1.74 -1.85
N ARG A 102 2.92 -2.44 -2.96
CA ARG A 102 3.90 -3.28 -3.67
C ARG A 102 4.95 -2.41 -4.35
N GLY A 103 4.57 -1.30 -4.95
CA GLY A 103 5.51 -0.32 -5.53
C GLY A 103 6.40 0.33 -4.47
N ARG A 104 5.83 0.68 -3.30
CA ARG A 104 6.58 1.21 -2.16
C ARG A 104 7.57 0.20 -1.58
N LEU A 105 7.23 -1.09 -1.55
CA LEU A 105 8.17 -2.13 -1.10
C LEU A 105 9.36 -2.27 -2.06
N VAL A 106 9.12 -2.22 -3.38
CA VAL A 106 10.17 -2.25 -4.40
C VAL A 106 11.13 -1.06 -4.26
N THR A 107 10.61 0.15 -4.09
CA THR A 107 11.48 1.32 -3.87
C THR A 107 12.17 1.30 -2.52
N GLY A 108 11.52 0.73 -1.49
CA GLY A 108 12.07 0.52 -0.16
C GLY A 108 13.34 -0.35 -0.17
N THR A 109 13.46 -1.30 -1.08
CA THR A 109 14.68 -2.13 -1.21
C THR A 109 15.80 -1.46 -2.00
N GLY A 110 15.57 -0.29 -2.59
CA GLY A 110 16.62 0.52 -3.23
C GLY A 110 16.50 0.72 -4.74
N PHE A 111 15.53 0.08 -5.40
CA PHE A 111 15.23 0.35 -6.81
C PHE A 111 14.60 1.73 -6.99
N ASP A 112 14.85 2.34 -8.15
CA ASP A 112 13.99 3.40 -8.66
C ASP A 112 12.69 2.78 -9.23
N TYR A 113 11.59 3.52 -9.21
CA TYR A 113 10.34 3.05 -9.81
C TYR A 113 10.18 3.52 -11.26
N GLN A 114 9.54 2.71 -12.11
CA GLN A 114 9.12 3.17 -13.43
C GLN A 114 7.82 3.98 -13.33
N THR A 115 7.94 5.30 -13.21
CA THR A 115 6.79 6.21 -13.00
C THR A 115 5.88 6.40 -14.21
N GLU A 116 6.23 5.88 -15.40
CA GLU A 116 5.29 5.83 -16.53
C GLU A 116 4.05 4.96 -16.20
N ILE A 117 4.20 3.94 -15.34
CA ILE A 117 3.06 3.14 -14.86
C ILE A 117 2.03 4.00 -14.12
N ASP A 118 2.50 4.97 -13.32
CA ASP A 118 1.62 5.86 -12.56
C ASP A 118 0.79 6.75 -13.48
N LYS A 119 1.37 7.16 -14.62
CA LYS A 119 0.65 7.97 -15.62
C LYS A 119 -0.41 7.15 -16.35
N ILE A 120 -0.10 5.91 -16.72
CA ILE A 120 -1.05 5.02 -17.40
C ILE A 120 -2.20 4.65 -16.46
N ALA A 121 -1.92 4.50 -15.16
CA ALA A 121 -2.92 4.15 -14.15
C ALA A 121 -3.90 5.30 -13.84
N ASP A 122 -3.57 6.55 -14.17
CA ASP A 122 -4.43 7.74 -14.00
C ASP A 122 -5.15 7.80 -12.64
N GLY A 123 -4.37 7.71 -11.56
CA GLY A 123 -4.89 7.71 -10.18
C GLY A 123 -5.31 6.32 -9.64
N GLY A 124 -5.34 5.30 -10.49
CA GLY A 124 -5.49 3.91 -10.08
C GLY A 124 -4.28 3.37 -9.28
N PHE A 125 -4.52 2.39 -8.42
CA PHE A 125 -3.45 1.67 -7.70
C PHE A 125 -2.68 0.68 -8.60
N SER A 126 -3.26 0.34 -9.76
CA SER A 126 -2.68 -0.52 -10.78
C SER A 126 -3.21 -0.17 -12.16
N THR A 127 -2.51 -0.62 -13.19
CA THR A 127 -2.98 -0.60 -14.57
C THR A 127 -2.76 -1.95 -15.22
N GLU A 128 -3.67 -2.33 -16.12
CA GLU A 128 -3.51 -3.51 -16.95
C GLU A 128 -2.66 -3.16 -18.17
N LEU A 129 -1.61 -3.95 -18.39
CA LEU A 129 -0.74 -3.83 -19.56
C LEU A 129 -1.20 -4.86 -20.59
N SER A 130 -1.31 -4.44 -21.85
CA SER A 130 -1.60 -5.38 -22.93
C SER A 130 -0.42 -6.35 -23.10
N PRO A 131 -0.66 -7.63 -23.45
CA PRO A 131 0.39 -8.61 -23.66
C PRO A 131 1.29 -8.36 -24.88
N GLU A 132 0.94 -7.40 -25.74
CA GLU A 132 1.56 -7.08 -27.04
C GLU A 132 2.66 -6.00 -26.98
#